data_AF-A0A965J789-F1
#
_entry.id   AF-A0A965J789-F1
#
_cell.length_a   1.000
_cell.length_b   1.000
_cell.length_c   1.000
_cell.angle_alpha   90.00
_cell.angle_beta   90.00
_cell.angle_gamma   90.00
#
_symmetry.space_group_name_H-M   'P 1'
#
loop_
_entity.id
_entity.type
_entity.pdbx_description
1 polymer ?
#
loop_
_entity_poly.entity_id
_entity_poly.type
_entity_poly.pdbx_seq_one_letter_code
_entity_poly.pdbx_strand_id
1 'polypeptide(L)'
;MLNVRKLKQDFSQNVLKEGKTLFDEKKVISVKILELDDTNVRINAKVLGQYDNTYESVIEIDRVECEMVDSDCDCPYRYDCQHIASVLYYLESHLDEILVNFSKENDLQKNEDVSVELLEIVKEAAEKEEMRQGVQFQKEVLEEYQYSARILAESPFFLPIEERTFDRAEMQIIFQLPSDQEGSKPIVEMQFALRLPSRSKPLFIINVKDFIEGIRHEEYLILSGKRYLFTLDSFPKEHRGIVRMIIDYSRFHDKAVTEKGQRSAYIEAKTFGLVLAESYMIAMQEIEGRRSGFSQEEFLNLPCIYFETIEEPLNFSVAHVAFNMNIEYIDPPASKILINPTVLVDQQQVALEEVRFFECAYPGIIHNNVYYRFRPEIKRAHLQHLFTLRSMTIPHPLLGTFIENALVELGKFTQITHEKGKQFYPTLPFVGTLKAVCDLSYL
;
A
#
# COMPACT_ATOMS: atom_id res chain seq x y z
N MET A 1 16.28 -32.43 -47.62
CA MET A 1 15.74 -31.44 -46.66
C MET A 1 16.55 -30.16 -46.79
N LEU A 2 15.90 -28.99 -46.89
CA LEU A 2 16.56 -27.69 -47.02
C LEU A 2 17.37 -27.35 -45.76
N ASN A 3 18.66 -27.05 -45.92
CA ASN A 3 19.50 -26.61 -44.80
C ASN A 3 19.38 -25.10 -44.59
N VAL A 4 18.34 -24.69 -43.85
CA VAL A 4 18.05 -23.28 -43.58
C VAL A 4 19.17 -22.56 -42.81
N ARG A 5 20.04 -23.31 -42.11
CA ARG A 5 21.24 -22.73 -41.48
C ARG A 5 22.28 -22.26 -42.49
N LYS A 6 22.38 -22.92 -43.66
CA LYS A 6 23.27 -22.50 -44.75
C LYS A 6 22.72 -21.22 -45.39
N LEU A 7 21.42 -21.17 -45.68
CA LEU A 7 20.72 -19.99 -46.23
C LEU A 7 20.81 -18.74 -45.34
N LYS A 8 20.86 -18.92 -44.01
CA LYS A 8 21.02 -17.79 -43.07
C LYS A 8 22.42 -17.18 -43.10
N GLN A 9 23.43 -17.86 -43.66
CA GLN A 9 24.80 -17.31 -43.76
C GLN A 9 24.91 -16.19 -44.80
N ASP A 10 23.94 -16.12 -45.72
CA ASP A 10 23.89 -15.12 -46.78
C ASP A 10 23.38 -13.75 -46.28
N PHE A 11 22.84 -13.68 -45.06
CA PHE A 11 22.28 -12.48 -44.45
C PHE A 11 23.21 -11.88 -43.40
N SER A 12 23.22 -10.55 -43.29
CA SER A 12 23.94 -9.88 -42.22
C SER A 12 23.36 -10.20 -40.82
N GLN A 13 24.20 -10.23 -39.79
CA GLN A 13 23.77 -10.59 -38.43
C GLN A 13 22.71 -9.64 -37.84
N ASN A 14 22.68 -8.38 -38.27
CA ASN A 14 21.69 -7.41 -37.81
C ASN A 14 20.32 -7.70 -38.43
N VAL A 15 20.27 -7.98 -39.74
CA VAL A 15 19.05 -8.35 -40.45
C VAL A 15 18.46 -9.66 -39.91
N LEU A 16 19.29 -10.63 -39.53
CA LEU A 16 18.84 -11.87 -38.88
C LEU A 16 18.21 -11.62 -37.50
N LYS A 17 18.75 -10.69 -36.70
CA LYS A 17 18.16 -10.34 -35.39
C LYS A 17 16.81 -9.68 -35.56
N GLU A 18 16.70 -8.72 -36.46
CA GLU A 18 15.44 -8.03 -36.78
C GLU A 18 14.40 -9.00 -37.37
N GLY A 19 14.82 -9.88 -38.29
CA GLY A 19 13.96 -10.93 -38.85
C GLY A 19 13.47 -11.92 -37.78
N LYS A 20 14.32 -12.26 -36.80
CA LYS A 20 13.91 -13.09 -35.65
C LYS A 20 12.87 -12.39 -34.78
N THR A 21 13.02 -11.10 -34.52
CA THR A 21 12.02 -10.34 -33.74
C THR A 21 10.66 -10.31 -34.44
N LEU A 22 10.63 -10.13 -35.77
CA LEU A 22 9.39 -10.18 -36.54
C LEU A 22 8.72 -11.56 -36.51
N PHE A 23 9.51 -12.63 -36.47
CA PHE A 23 8.99 -14.00 -36.32
C PHE A 23 8.45 -14.25 -34.90
N ASP A 24 9.18 -13.87 -33.85
CA ASP A 24 8.76 -14.04 -32.45
C ASP A 24 7.48 -13.24 -32.15
N GLU A 25 7.30 -12.07 -32.81
CA GLU A 25 6.08 -11.25 -32.76
C GLU A 25 4.92 -11.78 -33.64
N LYS A 26 5.07 -12.94 -34.29
CA LYS A 26 4.08 -13.58 -35.17
C LYS A 26 3.61 -12.70 -36.34
N LYS A 27 4.52 -11.93 -36.96
CA LYS A 27 4.20 -11.03 -38.08
C LYS A 27 4.24 -11.65 -39.48
N VAL A 28 4.63 -12.93 -39.61
CA VAL A 28 4.53 -13.66 -40.88
C VAL A 28 3.09 -14.14 -41.04
N ILE A 29 2.38 -13.61 -42.04
CA ILE A 29 0.93 -13.81 -42.23
C ILE A 29 0.67 -15.13 -42.97
N SER A 30 1.41 -15.37 -44.05
CA SER A 30 1.25 -16.57 -44.86
C SER A 30 2.51 -16.88 -45.65
N VAL A 31 2.77 -18.17 -45.84
CA VAL A 31 3.84 -18.69 -46.70
C VAL A 31 3.25 -19.81 -47.53
N LYS A 32 3.45 -19.77 -48.85
CA LYS A 32 2.95 -20.75 -49.82
C LYS A 32 4.05 -21.12 -50.80
N ILE A 33 4.17 -22.40 -51.09
CA ILE A 33 5.03 -22.88 -52.18
C ILE A 33 4.28 -22.63 -53.50
N LEU A 34 4.94 -21.99 -54.45
CA LEU A 34 4.40 -21.73 -55.79
C LEU A 34 4.80 -22.85 -56.76
N GLU A 35 6.07 -23.21 -56.76
CA GLU A 35 6.65 -24.21 -57.67
C GLU A 35 7.62 -25.10 -56.85
N LEU A 36 7.58 -26.41 -57.10
CA LEU A 36 8.40 -27.40 -56.42
C LEU A 36 8.93 -28.40 -57.46
N ASP A 37 10.19 -28.25 -57.83
CA ASP A 37 10.91 -29.16 -58.71
C ASP A 37 11.91 -30.02 -57.91
N ASP A 38 12.52 -31.00 -58.58
CA ASP A 38 13.58 -31.84 -57.98
C ASP A 38 14.80 -30.99 -57.56
N THR A 39 15.03 -29.86 -58.24
CA THR A 39 16.19 -28.97 -58.03
C THR A 39 15.83 -27.68 -57.29
N ASN A 40 14.72 -27.00 -57.61
CA ASN A 40 14.38 -25.69 -57.04
C ASN A 40 13.05 -25.69 -56.27
N VAL A 41 12.96 -24.83 -55.24
CA VAL A 41 11.69 -24.48 -54.57
C VAL A 41 11.45 -22.98 -54.69
N ARG A 42 10.26 -22.60 -55.17
CA ARG A 42 9.82 -21.21 -55.20
C ARG A 42 8.73 -20.97 -54.16
N ILE A 43 8.95 -20.00 -53.28
CA ILE A 43 8.12 -19.72 -52.12
C ILE A 43 7.64 -18.27 -52.17
N ASN A 44 6.35 -18.04 -51.98
CA ASN A 44 5.77 -16.72 -51.78
C ASN A 44 5.35 -16.56 -50.31
N ALA A 45 5.71 -15.43 -49.70
CA ALA A 45 5.41 -15.12 -48.32
C ALA A 45 4.93 -13.68 -48.15
N LYS A 46 3.95 -13.49 -47.26
CA LYS A 46 3.46 -12.18 -46.82
C LYS A 46 3.88 -11.90 -45.39
N VAL A 47 4.57 -10.78 -45.19
CA VAL A 47 5.08 -10.36 -43.88
C VAL A 47 4.54 -8.98 -43.52
N LEU A 48 4.07 -8.84 -42.28
CA LEU A 48 3.59 -7.59 -41.73
C LEU A 48 4.77 -6.78 -41.19
N GLY A 49 4.96 -5.56 -41.68
CA GLY A 49 6.04 -4.68 -41.26
C GLY A 49 5.64 -3.76 -40.10
N GLN A 50 6.30 -2.62 -40.02
CA GLN A 50 5.89 -1.57 -39.08
C GLN A 50 4.68 -0.81 -39.65
N TYR A 51 3.72 -0.46 -38.79
CA TYR A 51 2.47 0.25 -39.14
C TYR A 51 1.47 -0.52 -40.03
N ASP A 52 1.31 -1.83 -39.82
CA ASP A 52 0.34 -2.68 -40.54
C ASP A 52 0.51 -2.76 -42.06
N ASN A 53 1.64 -2.30 -42.60
CA ASN A 53 1.98 -2.49 -44.01
C ASN A 53 2.35 -3.95 -44.28
N THR A 54 1.78 -4.54 -45.33
CA THR A 54 2.10 -5.91 -45.76
C THR A 54 3.10 -5.89 -46.90
N TYR A 55 4.21 -6.60 -46.73
CA TYR A 55 5.21 -6.82 -47.76
C TYR A 55 5.08 -8.24 -48.32
N GLU A 56 5.05 -8.34 -49.64
CA GLU A 56 5.14 -9.63 -50.33
C GLU A 56 6.62 -9.93 -50.63
N SER A 57 6.97 -11.20 -50.54
CA SER A 57 8.33 -11.68 -50.77
C SER A 57 8.29 -13.02 -51.51
N VAL A 58 9.10 -13.13 -52.56
CA VAL A 58 9.29 -14.36 -53.33
C VAL A 58 10.72 -14.82 -53.14
N ILE A 59 10.92 -16.07 -52.79
CA ILE A 59 12.24 -16.66 -52.55
C ILE A 59 12.34 -17.92 -53.39
N GLU A 60 13.41 -18.03 -54.17
CA GLU A 60 13.77 -19.23 -54.92
C GLU A 60 15.03 -19.85 -54.32
N ILE A 61 14.95 -21.14 -53.99
CA ILE A 61 16.00 -21.86 -53.26
C ILE A 61 16.37 -23.13 -54.01
N ASP A 62 17.66 -23.32 -54.25
CA ASP A 62 18.20 -24.59 -54.74
C ASP A 62 18.22 -25.61 -53.60
N ARG A 63 17.59 -26.77 -53.83
CA ARG A 63 17.44 -27.85 -52.86
C ARG A 63 18.69 -28.69 -52.68
N VAL A 64 19.53 -28.78 -53.72
CA VAL A 64 20.72 -29.62 -53.74
C VAL A 64 21.85 -28.89 -53.02
N GLU A 65 22.12 -27.65 -53.42
CA GLU A 65 23.18 -26.83 -52.82
C GLU A 65 22.72 -26.05 -51.58
N CYS A 66 21.40 -25.93 -51.33
CA CYS A 66 20.83 -25.16 -50.23
C CYS A 66 21.30 -23.69 -50.24
N GLU A 67 21.27 -23.07 -51.42
CA GLU A 67 21.65 -21.67 -51.66
C GLU A 67 20.45 -20.88 -52.21
N MET A 68 20.38 -19.60 -51.87
CA MET A 68 19.33 -18.71 -52.37
C MET A 68 19.66 -18.31 -53.81
N VAL A 69 18.84 -18.79 -54.75
CA VAL A 69 19.02 -18.53 -56.18
C VAL A 69 18.51 -17.15 -56.55
N ASP A 70 17.34 -16.80 -56.01
CA ASP A 70 16.73 -15.48 -56.19
C ASP A 70 15.88 -15.11 -54.97
N SER A 71 15.79 -13.82 -54.68
CA SER A 71 14.93 -13.30 -53.62
C SER A 71 14.43 -11.92 -54.00
N ASP A 72 13.12 -11.71 -53.95
CA ASP A 72 12.53 -10.39 -54.17
C ASP A 72 11.57 -10.08 -53.03
N CYS A 73 11.59 -8.85 -52.58
CA CYS A 73 10.69 -8.35 -51.57
C CYS A 73 10.31 -6.92 -51.90
N ASP A 74 9.03 -6.60 -51.76
CA ASP A 74 8.48 -5.27 -52.07
C ASP A 74 8.97 -4.16 -51.11
N CYS A 75 9.88 -4.47 -50.18
CA CYS A 75 10.50 -3.50 -49.31
C CYS A 75 11.68 -2.77 -50.00
N PRO A 76 12.10 -1.60 -49.49
CA PRO A 76 13.19 -0.82 -50.08
C PRO A 76 14.53 -1.57 -50.21
N TYR A 77 14.74 -2.60 -49.39
CA TYR A 77 15.99 -3.37 -49.32
C TYR A 77 16.01 -4.62 -50.23
N ARG A 78 14.87 -4.95 -50.88
CA ARG A 78 14.61 -6.01 -51.90
C ARG A 78 15.20 -7.41 -51.64
N TYR A 79 16.52 -7.56 -51.60
CA TYR A 79 17.24 -8.84 -51.62
C TYR A 79 17.79 -9.28 -50.25
N ASP A 80 18.17 -8.33 -49.38
CA ASP A 80 18.71 -8.60 -48.02
C ASP A 80 17.91 -7.80 -46.99
N CYS A 81 16.73 -8.32 -46.62
CA CYS A 81 15.79 -7.62 -45.76
C CYS A 81 15.30 -8.47 -44.58
N GLN A 82 14.89 -7.78 -43.51
CA GLN A 82 14.35 -8.40 -42.30
C GLN A 82 13.11 -9.28 -42.57
N HIS A 83 12.34 -8.97 -43.64
CA HIS A 83 11.15 -9.73 -44.00
C HIS A 83 11.52 -11.10 -44.56
N ILE A 84 12.46 -11.18 -45.52
CA ILE A 84 12.98 -12.45 -46.05
C ILE A 84 13.64 -13.27 -44.93
N ALA A 85 14.43 -12.63 -44.06
CA ALA A 85 15.00 -13.30 -42.90
C ALA A 85 13.92 -13.88 -41.95
N SER A 86 12.83 -13.16 -41.70
CA SER A 86 11.70 -13.66 -40.90
C SER A 86 11.00 -14.86 -41.55
N VAL A 87 10.92 -14.89 -42.89
CA VAL A 87 10.39 -16.02 -43.65
C VAL A 87 11.32 -17.23 -43.55
N LEU A 88 12.65 -17.05 -43.54
CA LEU A 88 13.59 -18.15 -43.28
C LEU A 88 13.42 -18.74 -41.86
N TYR A 89 13.18 -17.93 -40.84
CA TYR A 89 12.84 -18.44 -39.49
C TYR A 89 11.50 -19.17 -39.46
N TYR A 90 10.51 -18.66 -40.21
CA TYR A 90 9.22 -19.30 -40.35
C TYR A 90 9.32 -20.64 -41.07
N LEU A 91 10.09 -20.72 -42.16
CA LEU A 91 10.37 -21.94 -42.91
C LEU A 91 11.11 -22.96 -42.06
N GLU A 92 12.15 -22.58 -41.31
CA GLU A 92 12.81 -23.52 -40.37
C GLU A 92 11.82 -24.15 -39.38
N SER A 93 10.78 -23.40 -39.00
CA SER A 93 9.80 -23.83 -38.01
C SER A 93 8.55 -24.45 -38.59
N HIS A 94 8.23 -24.31 -39.89
CA HIS A 94 6.95 -24.78 -40.46
C HIS A 94 7.11 -25.43 -41.85
N LEU A 95 8.34 -25.77 -42.26
CA LEU A 95 8.62 -26.35 -43.57
C LEU A 95 7.77 -27.59 -43.86
N ASP A 96 7.68 -28.48 -42.86
CA ASP A 96 6.99 -29.76 -42.97
C ASP A 96 5.47 -29.56 -43.13
N GLU A 97 4.87 -28.64 -42.38
CA GLU A 97 3.48 -28.24 -42.51
C GLU A 97 3.16 -27.65 -43.90
N ILE A 98 4.02 -26.75 -44.39
CA ILE A 98 3.84 -26.10 -45.70
C ILE A 98 3.95 -27.13 -46.84
N LEU A 99 4.87 -28.09 -46.74
CA LEU A 99 5.02 -29.18 -47.71
C LEU A 99 3.79 -30.10 -47.72
N VAL A 100 3.25 -30.45 -46.56
CA VAL A 100 2.04 -31.26 -46.45
C VAL A 100 0.83 -30.52 -47.05
N ASN A 101 0.68 -29.22 -46.77
CA ASN A 101 -0.40 -28.40 -47.34
C ASN A 101 -0.28 -28.27 -48.86
N PHE A 102 0.93 -28.03 -49.38
CA PHE A 102 1.18 -27.99 -50.83
C PHE A 102 0.87 -29.33 -51.52
N SER A 103 1.18 -30.46 -50.87
CA SER A 103 0.88 -31.80 -51.40
C SER A 103 -0.62 -32.09 -51.49
N LYS A 104 -1.40 -31.59 -50.51
CA LYS A 104 -2.86 -31.74 -50.47
C LYS A 104 -3.54 -30.80 -51.47
N GLU A 105 -3.01 -29.58 -51.65
CA GLU A 105 -3.57 -28.58 -52.58
C GLU A 105 -3.29 -28.93 -54.05
N ASN A 106 -2.14 -29.53 -54.37
CA ASN A 106 -1.74 -29.88 -55.75
C ASN A 106 -1.95 -31.36 -56.14
N ASP A 107 -2.55 -32.17 -55.27
CA ASP A 107 -2.93 -33.57 -55.54
C ASP A 107 -1.75 -34.41 -56.10
N LEU A 108 -0.54 -34.18 -55.58
CA LEU A 108 0.73 -34.74 -56.07
C LEU A 108 0.79 -36.28 -56.10
N GLN A 109 -0.11 -36.96 -55.38
CA GLN A 109 -0.24 -38.42 -55.39
C GLN A 109 -0.82 -38.99 -56.70
N LYS A 110 -1.42 -38.16 -57.57
CA LYS A 110 -2.06 -38.58 -58.83
C LYS A 110 -1.30 -38.17 -60.10
N ASN A 111 -0.25 -37.36 -60.00
CA ASN A 111 0.50 -36.89 -61.17
C ASN A 111 1.64 -37.88 -61.51
N GLU A 112 1.64 -38.40 -62.73
CA GLU A 112 2.59 -39.42 -63.20
C GLU A 112 4.03 -38.90 -63.40
N ASP A 113 4.23 -37.58 -63.41
CA ASP A 113 5.53 -36.91 -63.62
C ASP A 113 6.27 -36.55 -62.31
N VAL A 114 5.77 -36.96 -61.14
CA VAL A 114 6.39 -36.63 -59.85
C VAL A 114 7.40 -37.71 -59.44
N SER A 115 8.63 -37.30 -59.12
CA SER A 115 9.71 -38.22 -58.72
C SER A 115 9.38 -38.95 -57.39
N VAL A 116 9.76 -40.23 -57.30
CA VAL A 116 9.49 -41.09 -56.12
C VAL A 116 10.09 -40.50 -54.83
N GLU A 117 11.21 -39.81 -54.95
CA GLU A 117 11.93 -39.17 -53.85
C GLU A 117 11.10 -38.02 -53.20
N LEU A 118 10.30 -37.29 -53.98
CA LEU A 118 9.43 -36.24 -53.45
C LEU A 118 8.27 -36.81 -52.62
N LEU A 119 7.72 -37.95 -53.05
CA LEU A 119 6.62 -38.61 -52.33
C LEU A 119 7.09 -39.20 -50.99
N GLU A 120 8.33 -39.66 -50.88
CA GLU A 120 8.91 -40.13 -49.62
C GLU A 120 9.17 -38.96 -48.64
N ILE A 121 9.69 -37.84 -49.14
CA ILE A 121 9.92 -36.63 -48.31
C ILE A 121 8.60 -36.07 -47.76
N VAL A 122 7.53 -36.06 -48.56
CA VAL A 122 6.21 -35.61 -48.11
C VAL A 122 5.62 -36.52 -47.03
N LYS A 123 5.84 -37.84 -47.13
CA LYS A 123 5.42 -38.79 -46.08
C LYS A 123 6.20 -38.60 -44.78
N GLU A 124 7.52 -38.43 -44.87
CA GLU A 124 8.37 -38.19 -43.70
C GLU A 124 8.02 -36.84 -43.01
N ALA A 125 7.72 -35.80 -43.80
CA ALA A 125 7.25 -34.52 -43.29
C ALA A 125 5.88 -34.62 -42.60
N ALA A 126 4.96 -35.43 -43.14
CA ALA A 126 3.65 -35.67 -42.51
C ALA A 126 3.77 -36.37 -41.14
N GLU A 127 4.64 -37.39 -41.02
CA GLU A 127 4.89 -38.08 -39.76
C GLU A 127 5.55 -37.16 -38.71
N LYS A 128 6.50 -36.31 -39.13
CA LYS A 128 7.16 -35.34 -38.26
C LYS A 128 6.21 -34.25 -37.75
N GLU A 129 5.34 -33.75 -38.61
CA GLU A 129 4.36 -32.74 -38.25
C GLU A 129 3.29 -33.32 -37.31
N GLU A 130 2.83 -34.56 -37.52
CA GLU A 130 1.93 -35.25 -36.60
C GLU A 130 2.56 -35.45 -35.21
N MET A 131 3.83 -35.87 -35.16
CA MET A 131 4.57 -35.97 -33.89
C MET A 131 4.69 -34.61 -33.20
N ARG A 132 4.96 -33.54 -33.95
CA ARG A 132 5.10 -32.20 -33.39
C ARG A 132 3.78 -31.66 -32.84
N GLN A 133 2.68 -31.84 -33.55
CA GLN A 133 1.34 -31.51 -33.07
C GLN A 133 0.99 -32.32 -31.81
N GLY A 134 1.37 -33.60 -31.76
CA GLY A 134 1.22 -34.43 -30.56
C GLY A 134 2.00 -33.88 -29.36
N VAL A 135 3.26 -33.46 -29.55
CA VAL A 135 4.08 -32.85 -28.49
C VAL A 135 3.51 -31.50 -28.04
N GLN A 136 3.03 -30.68 -28.97
CA GLN A 136 2.44 -29.39 -28.64
C GLN A 136 1.13 -29.55 -27.86
N PHE A 137 0.27 -30.47 -28.27
CA PHE A 137 -0.95 -30.82 -27.55
C PHE A 137 -0.64 -31.32 -26.14
N GLN A 138 0.36 -32.19 -25.97
CA GLN A 138 0.80 -32.65 -24.65
C GLN A 138 1.27 -31.48 -23.76
N LYS A 139 1.97 -30.51 -24.33
CA LYS A 139 2.40 -29.32 -23.61
C LYS A 139 1.21 -28.45 -23.16
N GLU A 140 0.25 -28.21 -24.05
CA GLU A 140 -0.97 -27.46 -23.74
C GLU A 140 -1.78 -28.15 -22.62
N VAL A 141 -1.97 -29.47 -22.72
CA VAL A 141 -2.65 -30.25 -21.68
C VAL A 141 -1.92 -30.19 -20.33
N LEU A 142 -0.58 -30.20 -20.34
CA LEU A 142 0.21 -30.06 -19.11
C LEU A 142 0.07 -28.66 -18.49
N GLU A 143 0.04 -27.61 -19.31
CA GLU A 143 -0.18 -26.24 -18.84
C GLU A 143 -1.59 -26.07 -18.26
N GLU A 144 -2.61 -26.61 -18.93
CA GLU A 144 -3.98 -26.65 -18.43
C GLU A 144 -4.11 -27.43 -17.12
N TYR A 145 -3.45 -28.58 -17.03
CA TYR A 145 -3.42 -29.40 -15.82
C TYR A 145 -2.77 -28.66 -14.66
N GLN A 146 -1.59 -28.05 -14.86
CA GLN A 146 -0.89 -27.30 -13.81
C GLN A 146 -1.73 -26.11 -13.34
N TYR A 147 -2.32 -25.37 -14.27
CA TYR A 147 -3.17 -24.23 -13.96
C TYR A 147 -4.41 -24.66 -13.17
N SER A 148 -5.10 -25.70 -13.62
CA SER A 148 -6.29 -26.23 -12.97
C SER A 148 -5.98 -26.83 -11.61
N ALA A 149 -4.91 -27.64 -11.50
CA ALA A 149 -4.48 -28.24 -10.25
C ALA A 149 -4.14 -27.18 -9.20
N ARG A 150 -3.47 -26.09 -9.58
CA ARG A 150 -3.18 -24.96 -8.68
C ARG A 150 -4.48 -24.32 -8.16
N ILE A 151 -5.42 -23.99 -9.05
CA ILE A 151 -6.69 -23.37 -8.67
C ILE A 151 -7.50 -24.30 -7.76
N LEU A 152 -7.60 -25.58 -8.11
CA LEU A 152 -8.36 -26.56 -7.33
C LEU A 152 -7.74 -26.78 -5.94
N ALA A 153 -6.40 -26.73 -5.84
CA ALA A 153 -5.70 -26.88 -4.57
C ALA A 153 -5.78 -25.65 -3.66
N GLU A 154 -5.81 -24.43 -4.23
CA GLU A 154 -5.82 -23.18 -3.47
C GLU A 154 -7.23 -22.65 -3.20
N SER A 155 -8.22 -23.05 -4.00
CA SER A 155 -9.56 -22.51 -3.92
C SER A 155 -10.29 -23.00 -2.66
N PRO A 156 -10.83 -22.08 -1.84
CA PRO A 156 -11.56 -22.43 -0.63
C PRO A 156 -12.86 -23.22 -0.91
N PHE A 157 -13.33 -23.26 -2.16
CA PHE A 157 -14.48 -24.08 -2.55
C PHE A 157 -14.20 -25.59 -2.55
N PHE A 158 -12.93 -26.00 -2.69
CA PHE A 158 -12.55 -27.42 -2.79
C PHE A 158 -11.75 -27.91 -1.57
N LEU A 159 -11.43 -27.00 -0.64
CA LEU A 159 -10.75 -27.35 0.61
C LEU A 159 -11.74 -27.92 1.62
N PRO A 160 -11.31 -28.91 2.43
CA PRO A 160 -12.14 -29.43 3.51
C PRO A 160 -12.44 -28.33 4.54
N ILE A 161 -13.63 -28.38 5.13
CA ILE A 161 -14.00 -27.47 6.22
C ILE A 161 -13.13 -27.83 7.43
N GLU A 162 -12.11 -27.01 7.70
CA GLU A 162 -11.24 -27.16 8.86
C GLU A 162 -11.97 -26.70 10.13
N GLU A 163 -11.80 -27.44 11.23
CA GLU A 163 -12.24 -26.98 12.54
C GLU A 163 -11.45 -25.72 12.93
N ARG A 164 -12.17 -24.63 13.18
CA ARG A 164 -11.58 -23.34 13.54
C ARG A 164 -11.16 -23.35 15.01
N THR A 165 -9.87 -23.59 15.27
CA THR A 165 -9.29 -23.41 16.60
C THR A 165 -8.70 -22.00 16.70
N PHE A 166 -9.12 -21.26 17.73
CA PHE A 166 -8.65 -19.89 17.94
C PHE A 166 -7.36 -19.90 18.76
N ASP A 167 -6.34 -19.21 18.25
CA ASP A 167 -5.09 -19.02 18.97
C ASP A 167 -5.24 -17.86 19.97
N ARG A 168 -4.72 -18.02 21.19
CA ARG A 168 -4.70 -16.94 22.19
C ARG A 168 -3.48 -16.05 21.99
N ALA A 169 -3.67 -14.74 22.07
CA ALA A 169 -2.59 -13.76 21.98
C ALA A 169 -2.90 -12.49 22.79
N GLU A 170 -1.85 -11.78 23.20
CA GLU A 170 -1.97 -10.40 23.67
C GLU A 170 -1.37 -9.47 22.61
N MET A 171 -2.12 -8.45 22.20
CA MET A 171 -1.67 -7.44 21.25
C MET A 171 -0.93 -6.32 21.98
N GLN A 172 0.24 -5.94 21.47
CA GLN A 172 1.02 -4.80 21.91
C GLN A 172 1.06 -3.78 20.77
N ILE A 173 0.77 -2.53 21.11
CA ILE A 173 0.67 -1.39 20.20
C ILE A 173 1.88 -0.51 20.47
N ILE A 174 2.75 -0.38 19.47
CA ILE A 174 3.92 0.47 19.53
C ILE A 174 3.60 1.69 18.66
N PHE A 175 3.58 2.88 19.24
CA PHE A 175 3.19 4.08 18.49
C PHE A 175 4.31 5.10 18.40
N GLN A 176 4.25 5.90 17.34
CA GLN A 176 5.12 7.04 17.10
C GLN A 176 4.26 8.26 16.80
N LEU A 177 4.57 9.37 17.47
CA LEU A 177 3.86 10.63 17.28
C LEU A 177 4.48 11.40 16.11
N PRO A 178 3.66 12.10 15.30
CA PRO A 178 4.16 12.87 14.17
C PRO A 178 5.02 14.03 14.66
N SER A 179 6.07 14.36 13.92
CA SER A 179 6.84 15.58 14.11
C SER A 179 6.03 16.81 13.69
N ASP A 180 6.16 17.93 14.41
CA ASP A 180 5.42 19.19 14.17
C ASP A 180 5.64 19.84 12.78
N GLN A 181 6.53 19.29 11.96
CA GLN A 181 6.89 19.85 10.65
C GLN A 181 5.94 19.47 9.52
N GLU A 182 5.03 18.51 9.72
CA GLU A 182 4.12 18.05 8.68
C GLU A 182 2.74 18.72 8.89
N GLY A 183 2.45 19.75 8.10
CA GLY A 183 1.16 20.48 8.10
C GLY A 183 -0.08 19.67 7.70
N SER A 184 -0.03 18.33 7.84
CA SER A 184 -1.15 17.42 7.70
C SER A 184 -1.85 17.21 9.04
N LYS A 185 -3.06 16.62 9.02
CA LYS A 185 -3.77 16.24 10.25
C LYS A 185 -2.84 15.36 11.12
N PRO A 186 -2.81 15.51 12.45
CA PRO A 186 -1.94 14.70 13.29
C PRO A 186 -2.34 13.23 13.17
N ILE A 187 -1.52 12.46 12.46
CA ILE A 187 -1.68 11.02 12.25
C ILE A 187 -0.63 10.33 13.12
N VAL A 188 -1.07 9.34 13.89
CA VAL A 188 -0.21 8.51 14.73
C VAL A 188 0.17 7.26 13.92
N GLU A 189 1.47 7.01 13.81
CA GLU A 189 2.00 5.78 13.23
C GLU A 189 2.00 4.68 14.31
N MET A 190 1.53 3.49 13.98
CA MET A 190 1.42 2.34 14.88
C MET A 190 2.04 1.10 14.26
N GLN A 191 2.72 0.31 15.08
CA GLN A 191 3.20 -1.02 14.76
C GLN A 191 2.65 -2.00 15.80
N PHE A 192 2.53 -3.27 15.41
CA PHE A 192 1.94 -4.30 16.26
C PHE A 192 2.91 -5.44 16.55
N ALA A 193 2.90 -5.88 17.80
CA ALA A 193 3.56 -7.11 18.23
C ALA A 193 2.58 -7.98 19.00
N LEU A 194 2.75 -9.30 18.89
CA LEU A 194 1.93 -10.29 19.60
C LEU A 194 2.76 -11.02 20.64
N ARG A 195 2.24 -11.10 21.87
CA ARG A 195 2.71 -12.04 22.88
C ARG A 195 1.88 -13.31 22.80
N LEU A 196 2.52 -14.39 22.38
CA LEU A 196 1.91 -15.72 22.28
C LEU A 196 2.25 -16.56 23.53
N PRO A 197 1.32 -17.31 24.12
CA PRO A 197 1.59 -18.15 25.30
C PRO A 197 2.71 -19.18 25.09
N SER A 198 2.89 -19.64 23.84
CA SER A 198 3.88 -20.65 23.47
C SER A 198 5.28 -20.09 23.18
N ARG A 199 5.48 -18.77 23.28
CA ARG A 199 6.73 -18.11 22.88
C ARG A 199 7.20 -17.11 23.93
N SER A 200 8.50 -17.10 24.22
CA SER A 200 9.11 -16.16 25.16
C SER A 200 9.30 -14.75 24.58
N LYS A 201 9.55 -14.63 23.27
CA LYS A 201 9.76 -13.35 22.57
C LYS A 201 8.48 -12.86 21.86
N PRO A 202 8.18 -11.55 21.91
CA PRO A 202 7.11 -10.94 21.11
C PRO A 202 7.31 -11.16 19.61
N LEU A 203 6.20 -11.36 18.90
CA LEU A 203 6.16 -11.56 17.45
C LEU A 203 5.72 -10.28 16.77
N PHE A 204 6.65 -9.59 16.11
CA PHE A 204 6.33 -8.39 15.34
C PHE A 204 5.55 -8.76 14.07
N ILE A 205 4.49 -8.00 13.80
CA ILE A 205 3.67 -8.17 12.61
C ILE A 205 4.34 -7.46 11.44
N ILE A 206 4.68 -8.22 10.39
CA ILE A 206 5.38 -7.69 9.21
C ILE A 206 4.39 -7.03 8.25
N ASN A 207 3.27 -7.70 7.96
CA ASN A 207 2.19 -7.15 7.16
C ASN A 207 1.00 -6.85 8.06
N VAL A 208 0.88 -5.60 8.47
CA VAL A 208 -0.15 -5.14 9.41
C VAL A 208 -1.53 -5.12 8.76
N LYS A 209 -1.63 -4.83 7.46
CA LYS A 209 -2.90 -4.82 6.73
C LYS A 209 -3.52 -6.21 6.74
N ASP A 210 -2.79 -7.20 6.24
CA ASP A 210 -3.26 -8.60 6.18
C ASP A 210 -3.60 -9.11 7.59
N PHE A 211 -2.83 -8.73 8.61
CA PHE A 211 -3.11 -9.11 9.99
C PHE A 211 -4.44 -8.57 10.50
N ILE A 212 -4.73 -7.27 10.29
CA ILE A 212 -5.99 -6.65 10.72
C ILE A 212 -7.17 -7.17 9.90
N GLU A 213 -7.00 -7.34 8.59
CA GLU A 213 -8.02 -7.94 7.70
C GLU A 213 -8.30 -9.39 8.09
N GLY A 214 -7.28 -10.17 8.43
CA GLY A 214 -7.41 -11.54 8.90
C GLY A 214 -8.21 -11.65 10.20
N ILE A 215 -8.01 -10.73 11.16
CA ILE A 215 -8.85 -10.69 12.37
C ILE A 215 -10.30 -10.28 12.04
N ARG A 216 -10.48 -9.31 11.13
CA ARG A 216 -11.79 -8.80 10.74
C ARG A 216 -12.64 -9.85 10.01
N HIS A 217 -12.01 -10.65 9.15
CA HIS A 217 -12.67 -11.65 8.31
C HIS A 217 -12.56 -13.08 8.85
N GLU A 218 -11.90 -13.26 10.00
CA GLU A 218 -11.64 -14.56 10.63
C GLU A 218 -10.88 -15.51 9.69
N GLU A 219 -9.86 -14.97 9.03
CA GLU A 219 -9.04 -15.70 8.08
C GLU A 219 -7.72 -16.15 8.72
N TYR A 220 -7.17 -17.24 8.19
CA TYR A 220 -5.89 -17.77 8.67
C TYR A 220 -4.73 -16.89 8.20
N LEU A 221 -3.78 -16.68 9.11
CA LEU A 221 -2.59 -15.87 8.86
C LEU A 221 -1.34 -16.74 9.00
N ILE A 222 -0.41 -16.60 8.07
CA ILE A 222 0.88 -17.28 8.15
C ILE A 222 1.90 -16.31 8.74
N LEU A 223 2.26 -16.53 10.00
CA LEU A 223 3.27 -15.74 10.70
C LEU A 223 4.49 -16.61 11.00
N SER A 224 5.68 -16.20 10.52
CA SER A 224 6.93 -16.95 10.69
C SER A 224 6.83 -18.43 10.27
N GLY A 225 6.07 -18.71 9.20
CA GLY A 225 5.88 -20.06 8.66
C GLY A 225 4.88 -20.94 9.42
N LYS A 226 4.20 -20.42 10.45
CA LYS A 226 3.11 -21.11 11.16
C LYS A 226 1.77 -20.46 10.84
N ARG A 227 0.74 -21.29 10.71
CA ARG A 227 -0.65 -20.86 10.46
C ARG A 227 -1.32 -20.57 11.80
N TYR A 228 -1.90 -19.38 11.92
CA TYR A 228 -2.63 -18.91 13.10
C TYR A 228 -4.02 -18.45 12.70
N LEU A 229 -4.99 -18.59 13.61
CA LEU A 229 -6.31 -18.00 13.47
C LEU A 229 -6.58 -17.08 14.66
N PHE A 230 -6.60 -15.78 14.39
CA PHE A 230 -6.93 -14.77 15.38
C PHE A 230 -8.32 -14.20 15.12
N THR A 231 -9.13 -14.15 16.17
CA THR A 231 -10.42 -13.44 16.17
C THR A 231 -10.43 -12.45 17.32
N LEU A 232 -11.49 -11.65 17.46
CA LEU A 232 -11.65 -10.80 18.65
C LEU A 232 -11.63 -11.61 19.96
N ASP A 233 -12.06 -12.88 19.91
CA ASP A 233 -12.06 -13.76 21.08
C ASP A 233 -10.68 -14.29 21.47
N SER A 234 -9.71 -14.22 20.56
CA SER A 234 -8.31 -14.58 20.81
C SER A 234 -7.62 -13.69 21.84
N PHE A 235 -8.13 -12.48 22.04
CA PHE A 235 -7.56 -11.48 22.93
C PHE A 235 -8.27 -11.43 24.30
N PRO A 236 -7.57 -11.00 25.37
CA PRO A 236 -8.17 -10.79 26.69
C PRO A 236 -9.42 -9.92 26.61
N LYS A 237 -10.45 -10.25 27.41
CA LYS A 237 -11.77 -9.61 27.34
C LYS A 237 -11.70 -8.10 27.52
N GLU A 238 -10.82 -7.68 28.41
CA GLU A 238 -10.52 -6.31 28.79
C GLU A 238 -9.98 -5.53 27.58
N HIS A 239 -9.17 -6.18 26.72
CA HIS A 239 -8.48 -5.53 25.61
C HIS A 239 -9.27 -5.55 24.29
N ARG A 240 -10.40 -6.28 24.23
CA ARG A 240 -11.21 -6.41 22.99
C ARG A 240 -11.73 -5.07 22.48
N GLY A 241 -12.06 -4.15 23.39
CA GLY A 241 -12.48 -2.79 23.04
C GLY A 241 -11.38 -2.03 22.28
N ILE A 242 -10.15 -2.11 22.76
CA ILE A 242 -8.96 -1.52 22.13
C ILE A 242 -8.72 -2.16 20.75
N VAL A 243 -8.68 -3.49 20.68
CA VAL A 243 -8.44 -4.22 19.40
C VAL A 243 -9.50 -3.87 18.37
N ARG A 244 -10.78 -3.79 18.78
CA ARG A 244 -11.87 -3.40 17.89
C ARG A 244 -11.70 -1.98 17.35
N MET A 245 -11.34 -1.01 18.20
CA MET A 245 -11.07 0.36 17.75
C MET A 245 -9.92 0.40 16.73
N ILE A 246 -8.87 -0.40 16.92
CA ILE A 246 -7.77 -0.49 15.96
C ILE A 246 -8.27 -1.05 14.64
N ILE A 247 -9.03 -2.15 14.66
CA ILE A 247 -9.58 -2.75 13.44
C ILE A 247 -10.44 -1.74 12.69
N ASP A 248 -11.33 -1.04 13.39
CA ASP A 248 -12.34 -0.16 12.78
C ASP A 248 -11.73 1.14 12.21
N TYR A 249 -10.68 1.68 12.84
CA TYR A 249 -10.17 3.02 12.52
C TYR A 249 -8.75 3.09 11.95
N SER A 250 -8.03 1.96 11.86
CA SER A 250 -6.71 1.94 11.24
C SER A 250 -6.78 2.15 9.73
N ARG A 251 -5.83 2.91 9.20
CA ARG A 251 -5.59 3.13 7.77
C ARG A 251 -4.24 2.53 7.39
N PHE A 252 -4.14 2.04 6.16
CA PHE A 252 -2.94 1.39 5.64
C PHE A 252 -2.55 2.01 4.30
N HIS A 253 -1.30 1.84 3.87
CA HIS A 253 -0.87 2.21 2.52
C HIS A 253 -1.32 1.12 1.54
N ASP A 254 -2.14 1.48 0.55
CA ASP A 254 -2.68 0.51 -0.43
C ASP A 254 -1.60 -0.16 -1.30
N LYS A 255 -0.46 0.52 -1.52
CA LYS A 255 0.69 0.01 -2.28
C LYS A 255 1.98 0.31 -1.52
N ALA A 256 2.16 -0.31 -0.36
CA ALA A 256 3.40 -0.22 0.39
C ALA A 256 4.56 -0.86 -0.39
N VAL A 257 5.32 -0.03 -1.12
CA VAL A 257 6.56 -0.44 -1.80
C VAL A 257 7.70 -0.65 -0.80
N THR A 258 7.61 0.00 0.37
CA THR A 258 8.62 -0.06 1.43
C THR A 258 8.21 -1.01 2.54
N GLU A 259 9.20 -1.68 3.14
CA GLU A 259 9.00 -2.54 4.31
C GLU A 259 8.39 -1.78 5.50
N LYS A 260 8.80 -0.51 5.70
CA LYS A 260 8.19 0.36 6.71
C LYS A 260 6.69 0.56 6.44
N GLY A 261 6.28 0.74 5.19
CA GLY A 261 4.88 0.91 4.82
C GLY A 261 4.00 -0.32 5.08
N GLN A 262 4.58 -1.53 5.05
CA GLN A 262 3.85 -2.78 5.33
C GLN A 262 3.71 -3.06 6.83
N ARG A 263 4.71 -2.62 7.61
CA ARG A 263 4.79 -2.82 9.07
C ARG A 263 4.00 -1.79 9.88
N SER A 264 3.53 -0.73 9.24
CA SER A 264 2.91 0.40 9.92
C SER A 264 1.44 0.59 9.56
N ALA A 265 0.62 0.81 10.58
CA ALA A 265 -0.74 1.32 10.48
C ALA A 265 -0.78 2.79 10.90
N TYR A 266 -1.82 3.50 10.46
CA TYR A 266 -1.99 4.92 10.73
C TYR A 266 -3.37 5.18 11.31
N ILE A 267 -3.46 6.01 12.33
CA ILE A 267 -4.74 6.39 12.94
C ILE A 267 -4.75 7.89 13.23
N GLU A 268 -5.91 8.53 13.12
CA GLU A 268 -6.03 9.95 13.49
C GLU A 268 -5.79 10.12 14.99
N ALA A 269 -5.02 11.13 15.39
CA ALA A 269 -4.68 11.36 16.81
C ALA A 269 -5.92 11.48 17.70
N LYS A 270 -7.03 12.02 17.18
CA LYS A 270 -8.31 12.09 17.90
C LYS A 270 -8.86 10.71 18.25
N THR A 271 -8.77 9.77 17.32
CA THR A 271 -9.23 8.40 17.53
C THR A 271 -8.23 7.63 18.40
N PHE A 272 -6.93 7.85 18.22
CA PHE A 272 -5.91 7.29 19.11
C PHE A 272 -6.10 7.75 20.56
N GLY A 273 -6.54 9.00 20.79
CA GLY A 273 -6.92 9.49 22.11
C GLY A 273 -8.04 8.68 22.78
N LEU A 274 -8.96 8.09 22.01
CA LEU A 274 -9.97 7.17 22.55
C LEU A 274 -9.36 5.83 22.96
N VAL A 275 -8.39 5.33 22.18
CA VAL A 275 -7.64 4.11 22.51
C VAL A 275 -6.87 4.28 23.82
N LEU A 276 -6.19 5.42 24.00
CA LEU A 276 -5.50 5.77 25.24
C LEU A 276 -6.47 5.89 26.43
N ALA A 277 -7.64 6.50 26.22
CA ALA A 277 -8.66 6.61 27.26
C ALA A 277 -9.20 5.25 27.71
N GLU A 278 -9.45 4.33 26.77
CA GLU A 278 -9.91 2.97 27.09
C GLU A 278 -8.83 2.18 27.84
N SER A 279 -7.58 2.25 27.39
CA SER A 279 -6.44 1.63 28.07
C SER A 279 -6.27 2.15 29.50
N TYR A 280 -6.44 3.46 29.70
CA TYR A 280 -6.44 4.07 31.02
C TYR A 280 -7.57 3.55 31.92
N MET A 281 -8.79 3.39 31.37
CA MET A 281 -9.91 2.86 32.13
C MET A 281 -9.67 1.41 32.59
N ILE A 282 -9.10 0.57 31.72
CA ILE A 282 -8.72 -0.81 32.05
C ILE A 282 -7.68 -0.78 33.18
N ALA A 283 -6.65 0.05 33.06
CA ALA A 283 -5.61 0.17 34.07
C ALA A 283 -6.15 0.64 35.43
N MET A 284 -7.07 1.61 35.44
CA MET A 284 -7.72 2.09 36.65
C MET A 284 -8.57 1.01 37.33
N GLN A 285 -9.29 0.19 36.56
CA GLN A 285 -10.05 -0.93 37.12
C GLN A 285 -9.14 -1.98 37.78
N GLU A 286 -7.96 -2.24 37.19
CA GLU A 286 -6.97 -3.13 37.80
C GLU A 286 -6.43 -2.59 39.13
N ILE A 287 -6.17 -1.28 39.21
CA ILE A 287 -5.71 -0.64 40.44
C ILE A 287 -6.79 -0.70 41.54
N GLU A 288 -8.03 -0.38 41.20
CA GLU A 288 -9.16 -0.43 42.15
C GLU A 288 -9.41 -1.85 42.68
N GLY A 289 -9.12 -2.88 41.88
CA GLY A 289 -9.15 -4.28 42.29
C GLY A 289 -7.99 -4.66 43.22
N ARG A 290 -6.81 -4.04 43.06
CA ARG A 290 -5.62 -4.22 43.90
C ARG A 290 -5.63 -3.25 45.09
N ARG A 291 -6.66 -3.36 45.94
CA ARG A 291 -6.77 -2.58 47.19
C ARG A 291 -5.64 -2.95 48.15
N SER A 292 -4.62 -2.09 48.25
CA SER A 292 -3.69 -1.86 49.38
C SER A 292 -2.22 -1.89 48.92
N GLY A 293 -1.60 -0.71 48.76
CA GLY A 293 -0.14 -0.59 48.71
C GLY A 293 0.46 0.45 47.77
N PHE A 294 -0.33 1.07 46.88
CA PHE A 294 0.24 2.03 45.93
C PHE A 294 0.56 3.38 46.60
N SER A 295 1.84 3.76 46.57
CA SER A 295 2.27 5.14 46.75
C SER A 295 1.80 5.95 45.54
N GLN A 296 1.32 7.18 45.77
CA GLN A 296 0.82 8.07 44.71
C GLN A 296 1.93 8.61 43.77
N GLU A 297 3.18 8.23 44.00
CA GLU A 297 4.36 8.80 43.36
C GLU A 297 4.97 7.91 42.26
N GLU A 298 4.50 6.66 42.09
CA GLU A 298 4.97 5.78 41.02
C GLU A 298 4.04 5.81 39.82
N PHE A 299 4.58 6.13 38.64
CA PHE A 299 3.86 6.00 37.38
C PHE A 299 3.61 4.53 37.05
N LEU A 300 2.42 4.22 36.55
CA LEU A 300 2.02 2.86 36.19
C LEU A 300 1.95 2.71 34.68
N ASN A 301 2.11 1.48 34.17
CA ASN A 301 2.11 1.23 32.74
C ASN A 301 0.68 1.14 32.20
N LEU A 302 0.42 1.77 31.06
CA LEU A 302 -0.80 1.53 30.29
C LEU A 302 -0.75 0.13 29.65
N PRO A 303 -1.82 -0.67 29.79
CA PRO A 303 -1.86 -1.99 29.21
C PRO A 303 -1.77 -1.91 27.69
N CYS A 304 -0.92 -2.76 27.11
CA CYS A 304 -0.76 -2.96 25.68
C CYS A 304 -0.24 -1.77 24.87
N ILE A 305 0.19 -0.66 25.48
CA ILE A 305 0.63 0.55 24.76
C ILE A 305 2.09 0.88 25.09
N TYR A 306 2.90 1.09 24.05
CA TYR A 306 4.34 1.31 24.11
C TYR A 306 4.75 2.49 23.22
N PHE A 307 5.68 3.30 23.70
CA PHE A 307 6.16 4.49 22.99
C PHE A 307 7.45 4.17 22.24
N GLU A 308 7.44 4.35 20.91
CA GLU A 308 8.55 4.09 19.97
C GLU A 308 9.08 2.64 19.89
N THR A 309 9.32 1.99 21.03
CA THR A 309 9.86 0.65 21.16
C THR A 309 9.07 -0.19 22.15
N ILE A 310 9.19 -1.52 22.06
CA ILE A 310 8.51 -2.45 22.99
C ILE A 310 9.11 -2.45 24.41
N GLU A 311 10.29 -1.84 24.59
CA GLU A 311 10.99 -1.77 25.87
C GLU A 311 10.51 -0.57 26.70
N GLU A 312 9.88 0.41 26.06
CA GLU A 312 9.37 1.63 26.67
C GLU A 312 7.83 1.59 26.75
N PRO A 313 7.24 1.00 27.81
CA PRO A 313 5.81 1.09 28.02
C PRO A 313 5.40 2.55 28.22
N LEU A 314 4.21 2.89 27.71
CA LEU A 314 3.64 4.21 27.98
C LEU A 314 3.14 4.22 29.42
N ASN A 315 3.68 5.14 30.22
CA ASN A 315 3.26 5.31 31.60
C ASN A 315 1.98 6.14 31.68
N PHE A 316 1.26 6.08 32.80
CA PHE A 316 0.19 7.00 33.12
C PHE A 316 0.24 7.45 34.58
N SER A 317 -0.36 8.62 34.81
CA SER A 317 -0.58 9.17 36.14
C SER A 317 -2.06 9.13 36.50
N VAL A 318 -2.34 8.83 37.78
CA VAL A 318 -3.68 8.94 38.36
C VAL A 318 -4.04 10.41 38.63
N ALA A 319 -3.03 11.28 38.72
CA ALA A 319 -3.24 12.71 38.91
C ALA A 319 -3.81 13.35 37.64
N HIS A 320 -4.84 14.17 37.82
CA HIS A 320 -5.44 14.89 36.71
C HIS A 320 -4.67 16.17 36.42
N VAL A 321 -4.48 16.44 35.13
CA VAL A 321 -3.89 17.68 34.66
C VAL A 321 -4.92 18.79 34.66
N ALA A 322 -4.46 20.01 34.93
CA ALA A 322 -5.27 21.22 34.93
C ALA A 322 -4.67 22.29 34.02
N PHE A 323 -5.50 23.19 33.51
CA PHE A 323 -5.00 24.39 32.84
C PHE A 323 -4.67 25.47 33.85
N ASN A 324 -3.60 26.21 33.56
CA ASN A 324 -3.27 27.46 34.24
C ASN A 324 -3.31 28.61 33.24
N MET A 325 -4.16 29.59 33.51
CA MET A 325 -4.37 30.77 32.68
C MET A 325 -3.63 31.93 33.33
N ASN A 326 -2.48 32.30 32.78
CA ASN A 326 -1.75 33.48 33.22
C ASN A 326 -2.30 34.71 32.50
N ILE A 327 -2.67 35.74 33.26
CA ILE A 327 -3.28 36.96 32.75
C ILE A 327 -2.26 38.10 32.79
N GLU A 328 -1.95 38.64 31.63
CA GLU A 328 -1.03 39.75 31.47
C GLU A 328 -1.77 41.01 31.05
N TYR A 329 -1.56 42.11 31.78
CA TYR A 329 -2.11 43.42 31.45
C TYR A 329 -1.03 44.28 30.80
N ILE A 330 -1.35 44.84 29.64
CA ILE A 330 -0.49 45.79 28.93
C ILE A 330 -0.95 47.21 29.29
N ASP A 331 -0.03 48.01 29.80
CA ASP A 331 -0.25 49.42 30.15
C ASP A 331 -0.51 50.31 28.91
N PRO A 332 -1.07 51.52 29.08
CA PRO A 332 -1.33 52.48 27.99
C PRO A 332 -0.10 52.75 27.10
N PRO A 333 -0.27 53.09 25.79
CA PRO A 333 -1.45 53.75 25.19
C PRO A 333 -2.54 52.82 24.64
N ALA A 334 -2.32 51.51 24.59
CA ALA A 334 -3.31 50.54 24.13
C ALA A 334 -3.55 49.47 25.19
N SER A 335 -4.30 49.83 26.24
CA SER A 335 -4.62 48.93 27.35
C SER A 335 -5.33 47.67 26.85
N LYS A 336 -4.73 46.51 27.08
CA LYS A 336 -5.25 45.20 26.65
C LYS A 336 -4.89 44.13 27.67
N ILE A 337 -5.68 43.07 27.72
CA ILE A 337 -5.33 41.83 28.42
C ILE A 337 -4.90 40.77 27.39
N LEU A 338 -3.83 40.08 27.70
CA LEU A 338 -3.43 38.83 27.06
C LEU A 338 -3.68 37.65 28.01
N ILE A 339 -4.07 36.52 27.44
CA ILE A 339 -4.21 35.25 28.16
C ILE A 339 -3.09 34.34 27.66
N ASN A 340 -2.26 33.87 28.58
CA ASN A 340 -1.18 32.94 28.31
C ASN A 340 -1.53 31.59 28.97
N PRO A 341 -2.16 30.65 28.25
CA PRO A 341 -2.49 29.34 28.78
C PRO A 341 -1.23 28.48 28.92
N THR A 342 -1.13 27.78 30.04
CA THR A 342 -0.13 26.75 30.35
C THR A 342 -0.84 25.53 30.92
N VAL A 343 -0.14 24.41 30.96
CA VAL A 343 -0.65 23.16 31.54
C VAL A 343 0.08 22.88 32.85
N LEU A 344 -0.67 22.49 33.88
CA LEU A 344 -0.13 22.05 35.16
C LEU A 344 -0.03 20.52 35.19
N VAL A 345 1.20 20.03 35.06
CA VAL A 345 1.54 18.60 35.14
C VAL A 345 2.36 18.40 36.41
N ASP A 346 1.88 17.59 37.35
CA ASP A 346 2.57 17.31 38.63
C ASP A 346 3.06 18.58 39.36
N GLN A 347 2.21 19.62 39.36
CA GLN A 347 2.46 20.96 39.92
C GLN A 347 3.51 21.82 39.18
N GLN A 348 4.06 21.34 38.07
CA GLN A 348 4.93 22.10 37.19
C GLN A 348 4.13 22.74 36.04
N GLN A 349 4.46 23.99 35.71
CA GLN A 349 3.89 24.69 34.57
C GLN A 349 4.67 24.31 33.30
N VAL A 350 3.95 23.77 32.34
CA VAL A 350 4.46 23.28 31.06
C VAL A 350 3.83 24.07 29.92
N ALA A 351 4.61 24.41 28.90
CA ALA A 351 4.11 25.12 27.72
C ALA A 351 3.17 24.24 26.88
N LEU A 352 2.30 24.86 26.08
CA LEU A 352 1.36 24.10 25.25
C LEU A 352 2.08 23.31 24.14
N GLU A 353 3.21 23.81 23.69
CA GLU A 353 4.06 23.21 22.65
C GLU A 353 4.81 21.96 23.14
N GLU A 354 5.08 21.87 24.44
CA GLU A 354 5.83 20.77 25.05
C GLU A 354 4.96 19.54 25.31
N VAL A 355 3.64 19.66 25.15
CA VAL A 355 2.68 18.58 25.40
C VAL A 355 1.91 18.20 24.15
N ARG A 356 1.54 16.92 24.07
CA ARG A 356 0.75 16.38 22.97
C ARG A 356 -0.71 16.23 23.39
N PHE A 357 -1.59 17.05 22.82
CA PHE A 357 -3.02 17.03 23.13
C PHE A 357 -3.79 16.00 22.32
N PHE A 358 -4.67 15.26 22.99
CA PHE A 358 -5.60 14.31 22.35
C PHE A 358 -7.03 14.85 22.42
N GLU A 359 -7.48 15.46 21.33
CA GLU A 359 -8.81 16.08 21.20
C GLU A 359 -9.93 15.05 20.96
N CYS A 360 -10.15 14.14 21.91
CA CYS A 360 -11.20 13.12 21.83
C CYS A 360 -12.33 13.38 22.82
N ALA A 361 -13.34 12.49 22.87
CA ALA A 361 -14.47 12.60 23.81
C ALA A 361 -14.01 12.63 25.28
N TYR A 362 -12.84 12.07 25.52
CA TYR A 362 -12.20 11.87 26.81
C TYR A 362 -10.81 12.51 26.77
N PRO A 363 -10.67 13.83 26.89
CA PRO A 363 -9.41 14.52 26.65
C PRO A 363 -8.26 14.04 27.54
N GLY A 364 -7.05 14.05 26.97
CA GLY A 364 -5.81 13.75 27.70
C GLY A 364 -4.60 14.37 27.00
N ILE A 365 -3.45 14.26 27.66
CA ILE A 365 -2.15 14.67 27.11
C ILE A 365 -1.11 13.58 27.29
N ILE A 366 -0.06 13.62 26.47
CA ILE A 366 1.21 12.93 26.76
C ILE A 366 2.29 13.99 26.99
N HIS A 367 3.05 13.83 28.07
CA HIS A 367 4.23 14.62 28.41
C HIS A 367 5.29 13.68 28.98
N ASN A 368 6.51 13.72 28.45
CA ASN A 368 7.65 12.89 28.88
C ASN A 368 7.32 11.38 29.02
N ASN A 369 6.66 10.78 28.01
CA ASN A 369 6.22 9.38 28.01
C ASN A 369 5.25 9.01 29.15
N VAL A 370 4.52 9.98 29.69
CA VAL A 370 3.44 9.77 30.65
C VAL A 370 2.14 10.32 30.08
N TYR A 371 1.10 9.49 30.06
CA TYR A 371 -0.25 9.87 29.72
C TYR A 371 -1.00 10.41 30.94
N TYR A 372 -1.61 11.58 30.76
CA TYR A 372 -2.42 12.22 31.78
C TYR A 372 -3.82 12.50 31.28
N ARG A 373 -4.77 12.44 32.20
CA ARG A 373 -6.18 12.74 31.97
C ARG A 373 -6.51 14.14 32.46
N PHE A 374 -7.38 14.84 31.72
CA PHE A 374 -8.07 15.98 32.30
C PHE A 374 -9.24 15.51 33.15
N ARG A 375 -9.68 16.38 34.08
CA ARG A 375 -10.88 16.14 34.85
C ARG A 375 -12.13 16.06 33.94
N PRO A 376 -13.20 15.34 34.35
CA PRO A 376 -14.39 15.13 33.52
C PRO A 376 -15.08 16.41 33.03
N GLU A 377 -14.89 17.54 33.72
CA GLU A 377 -15.44 18.84 33.33
C GLU A 377 -14.78 19.40 32.06
N ILE A 378 -13.55 18.98 31.76
CA ILE A 378 -12.81 19.40 30.58
C ILE A 378 -13.25 18.57 29.38
N LYS A 379 -13.87 19.25 28.41
CA LYS A 379 -14.37 18.65 27.17
C LYS A 379 -13.41 18.90 26.01
N ARG A 380 -13.55 18.10 24.96
CA ARG A 380 -12.88 18.30 23.67
C ARG A 380 -12.89 19.75 23.21
N ALA A 381 -14.05 20.41 23.29
CA ALA A 381 -14.22 21.79 22.87
C ALA A 381 -13.27 22.76 23.58
N HIS A 382 -12.94 22.53 24.86
CA HIS A 382 -12.01 23.38 25.60
C HIS A 382 -10.60 23.32 25.02
N LEU A 383 -10.12 22.12 24.67
CA LEU A 383 -8.80 21.93 24.05
C LEU A 383 -8.72 22.62 22.68
N GLN A 384 -9.77 22.49 21.85
CA GLN A 384 -9.80 23.07 20.51
C GLN A 384 -9.72 24.60 20.49
N HIS A 385 -10.21 25.26 21.54
CA HIS A 385 -10.20 26.72 21.65
C HIS A 385 -8.98 27.25 22.41
N LEU A 386 -8.10 26.39 22.94
CA LEU A 386 -6.98 26.80 23.79
C LEU A 386 -5.98 27.70 23.05
N PHE A 387 -5.59 27.32 21.83
CA PHE A 387 -4.70 28.12 20.99
C PHE A 387 -5.37 29.43 20.53
N THR A 388 -6.66 29.37 20.21
CA THR A 388 -7.46 30.56 19.88
C THR A 388 -7.49 31.54 21.05
N LEU A 389 -7.68 31.05 22.28
CA LEU A 389 -7.64 31.86 23.50
C LEU A 389 -6.28 32.52 23.71
N ARG A 390 -5.17 31.81 23.43
CA ARG A 390 -3.82 32.41 23.48
C ARG A 390 -3.62 33.53 22.47
N SER A 391 -4.17 33.38 21.27
CA SER A 391 -4.07 34.40 20.22
C SER A 391 -5.02 35.59 20.41
N MET A 392 -5.95 35.48 21.37
CA MET A 392 -6.95 36.50 21.64
C MET A 392 -6.36 37.66 22.44
N THR A 393 -6.59 38.88 21.98
CA THR A 393 -6.32 40.09 22.75
C THR A 393 -7.65 40.70 23.21
N ILE A 394 -7.81 40.96 24.50
CA ILE A 394 -9.02 41.59 25.03
C ILE A 394 -8.78 43.09 25.11
N PRO A 395 -9.48 43.91 24.30
CA PRO A 395 -9.27 45.35 24.28
C PRO A 395 -9.91 46.04 25.48
N HIS A 396 -9.42 47.24 25.80
CA HIS A 396 -9.92 48.07 26.90
C HIS A 396 -11.46 48.12 27.04
N PRO A 397 -12.26 48.29 25.97
CA PRO A 397 -13.71 48.38 26.08
C PRO A 397 -14.41 47.11 26.59
N LEU A 398 -13.76 45.95 26.50
CA LEU A 398 -14.31 44.65 26.93
C LEU A 398 -13.77 44.17 28.28
N LEU A 399 -12.88 44.94 28.93
CA LEU A 399 -12.22 44.50 30.17
C LEU A 399 -13.22 44.22 31.28
N GLY A 400 -14.13 45.17 31.57
CA GLY A 400 -15.13 45.00 32.62
C GLY A 400 -15.97 43.73 32.42
N THR A 401 -16.51 43.54 31.20
CA THR A 401 -17.30 42.35 30.85
C THR A 401 -16.48 41.06 30.96
N PHE A 402 -15.21 41.08 30.53
CA PHE A 402 -14.33 39.92 30.63
C PHE A 402 -14.08 39.53 32.10
N ILE A 403 -13.79 40.49 32.97
CA ILE A 403 -13.42 40.21 34.36
C ILE A 403 -14.63 39.78 35.19
N GLU A 404 -15.77 40.44 35.01
CA GLU A 404 -16.96 40.15 35.80
C GLU A 404 -17.66 38.86 35.37
N ASN A 405 -17.65 38.55 34.07
CA ASN A 405 -18.40 37.42 33.52
C ASN A 405 -17.47 36.30 33.05
N ALA A 406 -16.65 36.57 32.02
CA ALA A 406 -15.91 35.53 31.32
C ALA A 406 -14.81 34.89 32.19
N LEU A 407 -14.13 35.68 33.01
CA LEU A 407 -13.05 35.21 33.88
C LEU A 407 -13.56 34.32 35.02
N VAL A 408 -14.74 34.65 35.56
CA VAL A 408 -15.40 33.83 36.58
C VAL A 408 -15.79 32.47 36.01
N GLU A 409 -16.33 32.44 34.78
CA GLU A 409 -16.63 31.19 34.08
C GLU A 409 -15.37 30.41 33.73
N LEU A 410 -14.29 31.07 33.30
CA LEU A 410 -13.00 30.46 33.01
C LEU A 410 -12.36 29.82 34.26
N GLY A 411 -12.54 30.46 35.42
CA GLY A 411 -12.05 29.97 36.71
C GLY A 411 -12.70 28.67 37.18
N LYS A 412 -13.86 28.29 36.63
CA LYS A 412 -14.49 26.98 36.92
C LYS A 412 -13.69 25.80 36.37
N PHE A 413 -12.91 26.03 35.32
CA PHE A 413 -12.19 24.98 34.58
C PHE A 413 -10.66 25.08 34.74
N THR A 414 -10.15 26.24 35.20
CA THR A 414 -8.73 26.57 35.13
C THR A 414 -8.26 27.28 36.39
N GLN A 415 -6.97 27.13 36.73
CA GLN A 415 -6.33 27.97 37.71
C GLN A 415 -5.96 29.30 37.05
N ILE A 416 -6.26 30.42 37.68
CA ILE A 416 -5.94 31.75 37.16
C ILE A 416 -4.77 32.31 37.96
N THR A 417 -3.66 32.62 37.27
CA THR A 417 -2.47 33.22 37.87
C THR A 417 -2.30 34.67 37.40
N HIS A 418 -1.70 35.50 38.25
CA HIS A 418 -1.57 36.98 38.13
C HIS A 418 -2.86 37.81 38.33
N GLU A 419 -3.27 37.94 39.60
CA GLU A 419 -4.36 38.84 40.01
C GLU A 419 -3.96 40.31 40.19
N LYS A 420 -2.69 40.69 40.02
CA LYS A 420 -2.23 42.08 40.26
C LYS A 420 -2.94 43.12 39.38
N GLY A 421 -3.51 42.70 38.25
CA GLY A 421 -4.36 43.56 37.42
C GLY A 421 -5.78 43.79 37.95
N LYS A 422 -6.31 42.94 38.86
CA LYS A 422 -7.71 43.00 39.34
C LYS A 422 -8.09 44.38 39.90
N GLN A 423 -7.12 45.11 40.44
CA GLN A 423 -7.30 46.43 41.05
C GLN A 423 -7.32 47.59 40.04
N PHE A 424 -6.87 47.38 38.81
CA PHE A 424 -6.76 48.41 37.76
C PHE A 424 -7.90 48.37 36.74
N TYR A 425 -8.82 47.42 36.87
CA TYR A 425 -9.84 47.23 35.86
C TYR A 425 -11.08 48.06 36.18
N PRO A 426 -11.41 49.10 35.37
CA PRO A 426 -12.67 49.79 35.52
C PRO A 426 -13.81 48.80 35.21
N THR A 427 -14.65 48.54 36.21
CA THR A 427 -15.91 47.79 36.09
C THR A 427 -17.02 48.61 35.44
N LEU A 428 -16.76 49.89 35.16
CA LEU A 428 -17.72 50.76 34.50
C LEU A 428 -17.79 50.47 32.99
N PRO A 429 -18.99 50.32 32.42
CA PRO A 429 -19.15 50.10 30.98
C PRO A 429 -18.53 51.25 30.20
N PHE A 430 -17.81 50.93 29.12
CA PHE A 430 -17.18 51.92 28.26
C PHE A 430 -18.24 52.83 27.62
N VAL A 431 -18.18 54.13 27.92
CA VAL A 431 -19.17 55.14 27.46
C VAL A 431 -18.73 55.82 26.14
N GLY A 432 -17.58 55.43 25.58
CA GLY A 432 -17.05 56.03 24.35
C GLY A 432 -17.66 55.44 23.07
N THR A 433 -17.63 56.20 21.98
CA THR A 433 -18.02 55.72 20.64
C THR A 433 -16.96 54.76 20.09
N LEU A 434 -17.31 53.49 19.88
CA LEU A 434 -16.48 52.53 19.13
C LEU A 434 -16.51 52.91 17.65
N LYS A 435 -15.33 53.04 17.04
CA LYS A 435 -15.18 53.24 15.59
C LYS A 435 -14.43 52.03 15.02
N ALA A 436 -15.06 51.31 14.09
CA ALA A 436 -14.41 50.25 13.33
C ALA A 436 -13.93 50.83 11.99
N VAL A 437 -12.71 50.49 11.58
CA VAL A 437 -12.22 50.76 10.22
C VAL A 437 -12.28 49.44 9.47
N CYS A 438 -13.14 49.37 8.45
CA CYS A 438 -13.24 48.22 7.56
C CYS A 438 -12.28 48.47 6.40
N ASP A 439 -11.17 47.74 6.37
CA ASP A 439 -10.23 47.79 5.25
C ASP A 439 -10.70 46.76 4.20
N LEU A 440 -11.43 47.24 3.20
CA LEU A 440 -11.87 46.43 2.06
C LEU A 440 -10.77 46.42 1.01
N SER A 441 -9.86 45.44 1.09
CA SER A 441 -8.93 45.14 0.01
C SER A 441 -9.66 44.34 -1.08
N TYR A 442 -10.00 44.99 -2.20
CA TYR A 442 -10.44 44.31 -3.41
C TYR A 442 -9.22 43.65 -4.06
N LEU A 443 -9.22 42.32 -4.13
CA LEU A 443 -8.38 41.54 -5.05
C LEU A 443 -9.24 41.09 -6.22
#